data_AF-M0DEE5-F1
#
_entry.id   AF-M0DEE5-F1
#
_cell.length_a   1.000
_cell.length_b   1.000
_cell.length_c   1.000
_cell.angle_alpha   90.00
_cell.angle_beta   90.00
_cell.angle_gamma   90.00
#
_symmetry.space_group_name_H-M   'P 1'
#
loop_
_entity.id
_entity.type
_entity.pdbx_description
1 polymer ?
#
loop_
_entity_poly.entity_id
_entity_poly.type
_entity_poly.pdbx_seq_one_letter_code
_entity_poly.pdbx_strand_id
1 'polypeptide(L)'
;MSRSNEPNGGQERRGRSGFLGNVGRDVTSLIVLIVKGLLAFIALLFLTIFFFFSFTDSLLWSLVLSLVVLVGTIRLYRWFRKPKPEPEPEPVPEPEDTDPDPEPARWQDIVIEEVRRRRDRKYLVLRNTSDREWDLSGAVIVDEDGEEFTFREGLLIAPGDDESLPVEASLDVSRGKPVTLKTQSGDQYELLWSSSLHETNTDN
;
A
#
# COMPACT_ATOMS: atom_id res chain seq x y z
N MET A 1 -100.91 -72.64 13.40
CA MET A 1 -100.02 -71.61 12.85
C MET A 1 -98.94 -71.33 13.89
N SER A 2 -97.92 -72.18 14.01
CA SER A 2 -96.66 -72.25 13.25
C SER A 2 -95.52 -71.72 14.12
N ARG A 3 -94.93 -72.65 14.89
CA ARG A 3 -93.61 -72.52 15.53
C ARG A 3 -92.55 -72.72 14.45
N SER A 4 -91.55 -71.83 14.38
CA SER A 4 -90.33 -72.03 13.59
C SER A 4 -89.10 -71.91 14.50
N ASN A 5 -88.35 -73.01 14.54
CA ASN A 5 -87.07 -73.21 15.22
C ASN A 5 -85.90 -72.58 14.42
N GLU A 6 -84.92 -72.05 15.18
CA GLU A 6 -83.44 -72.11 14.97
C GLU A 6 -82.79 -71.55 13.67
N PRO A 7 -81.46 -71.23 13.63
CA PRO A 7 -80.41 -71.59 14.60
C PRO A 7 -79.48 -70.47 15.12
N ASN A 8 -79.02 -70.75 16.32
CA ASN A 8 -77.79 -70.30 16.95
C ASN A 8 -76.59 -70.94 16.21
N GLY A 9 -75.62 -70.13 15.75
CA GLY A 9 -74.42 -70.67 15.11
C GLY A 9 -73.45 -69.59 14.66
N GLY A 10 -72.29 -69.54 15.32
CA GLY A 10 -71.11 -68.87 14.75
C GLY A 10 -70.48 -67.78 15.62
N GLN A 11 -70.10 -68.09 16.86
CA GLN A 11 -68.95 -67.40 17.45
C GLN A 11 -67.69 -67.80 16.69
N GLU A 12 -67.43 -67.10 15.59
CA GLU A 12 -66.13 -67.14 14.93
C GLU A 12 -65.10 -66.51 15.86
N ARG A 13 -64.21 -67.37 16.35
CA ARG A 13 -62.96 -67.02 16.98
C ARG A 13 -62.17 -66.10 16.04
N ARG A 14 -62.28 -64.78 16.24
CA ARG A 14 -61.29 -63.82 15.72
C ARG A 14 -59.99 -64.03 16.49
N GLY A 15 -59.21 -64.98 15.99
CA GLY A 15 -57.85 -65.27 16.42
C GLY A 15 -56.98 -64.02 16.29
N ARG A 16 -56.68 -63.41 17.43
CA ARG A 16 -55.34 -63.06 17.93
C ARG A 16 -54.19 -63.17 16.89
N SER A 17 -54.20 -62.33 15.85
CA SER A 17 -53.07 -62.12 14.93
C SER A 17 -52.69 -60.64 14.82
N GLY A 18 -52.88 -59.87 15.90
CA GLY A 18 -52.75 -58.41 15.89
C GLY A 18 -51.54 -57.84 16.64
N PHE A 19 -50.58 -58.65 17.11
CA PHE A 19 -49.56 -58.14 18.04
C PHE A 19 -48.18 -57.87 17.43
N LEU A 20 -47.90 -58.36 16.20
CA LEU A 20 -46.60 -58.13 15.54
C LEU A 20 -46.65 -57.02 14.47
N GLY A 21 -47.83 -56.48 14.13
CA GLY A 21 -47.99 -55.46 13.09
C GLY A 21 -47.78 -54.01 13.54
N ASN A 22 -47.81 -53.73 14.85
CA ASN A 22 -47.68 -52.36 15.36
C ASN A 22 -46.23 -51.93 15.63
N VAL A 23 -45.35 -52.87 16.00
CA VAL A 23 -43.94 -52.57 16.30
C VAL A 23 -43.21 -51.99 15.08
N GLY A 24 -43.52 -52.47 13.87
CA GLY A 24 -42.90 -51.96 12.64
C GLY A 24 -43.27 -50.51 12.31
N ARG A 25 -44.52 -50.09 12.56
CA ARG A 25 -44.96 -48.71 12.28
C ARG A 25 -44.33 -47.69 13.23
N ASP A 26 -44.13 -48.08 14.49
CA ASP A 26 -43.53 -47.18 15.50
C ASP A 26 -42.06 -46.90 15.18
N VAL A 27 -41.32 -47.91 14.71
CA VAL A 27 -39.93 -47.75 14.27
C VAL A 27 -39.83 -46.88 13.02
N THR A 28 -40.70 -47.08 12.01
CA THR A 28 -40.71 -46.22 10.82
C THR A 28 -41.03 -44.77 11.16
N SER A 29 -41.98 -44.53 12.06
CA SER A 29 -42.34 -43.18 12.53
C SER A 29 -41.17 -42.50 13.23
N LEU A 30 -40.45 -43.22 14.11
CA LEU A 30 -39.28 -42.71 14.82
C LEU A 30 -38.15 -42.33 13.85
N ILE A 31 -37.84 -43.18 12.86
CA ILE A 31 -36.81 -42.90 11.86
C ILE A 31 -37.16 -41.63 11.06
N VAL A 32 -38.42 -41.50 10.62
CA VAL A 32 -38.87 -40.29 9.89
C VAL A 32 -38.74 -39.04 10.75
N LEU A 33 -39.04 -39.12 12.05
CA LEU A 33 -38.87 -38.01 12.97
C LEU A 33 -37.40 -37.60 13.14
N ILE A 34 -36.50 -38.58 13.29
CA ILE A 34 -35.05 -38.35 13.40
C ILE A 34 -34.51 -37.70 12.12
N VAL A 35 -34.89 -38.22 10.95
CA VAL A 35 -34.46 -37.68 9.66
C VAL A 35 -34.96 -36.25 9.47
N LYS A 36 -36.23 -35.96 9.79
CA LYS A 36 -36.77 -34.59 9.75
C LYS A 36 -36.05 -33.65 10.72
N GLY A 37 -35.76 -34.12 11.93
CA GLY A 37 -34.99 -33.37 12.92
C GLY A 37 -33.58 -33.06 12.43
N LEU A 38 -32.89 -34.03 11.85
CA LEU A 38 -31.55 -33.86 11.29
C LEU A 38 -31.55 -32.91 10.10
N LEU A 39 -32.52 -33.02 9.18
CA LEU A 39 -32.66 -32.10 8.05
C LEU A 39 -32.94 -30.67 8.51
N ALA A 40 -33.82 -30.49 9.50
CA ALA A 40 -34.08 -29.17 10.09
C ALA A 40 -32.82 -28.59 10.76
N PHE A 41 -32.05 -29.42 11.47
CA PHE A 41 -30.79 -29.00 12.08
C PHE A 41 -29.74 -28.59 11.05
N ILE A 42 -29.57 -29.37 9.97
CA ILE A 42 -28.68 -29.04 8.86
C ILE A 42 -29.10 -27.72 8.19
N ALA A 43 -30.40 -27.54 7.93
CA ALA A 43 -30.93 -26.29 7.36
C ALA A 43 -30.63 -25.08 8.27
N LEU A 44 -30.76 -25.23 9.59
CA LEU A 44 -30.43 -24.19 10.55
C LEU A 44 -28.93 -23.85 10.51
N LEU A 45 -28.04 -24.85 10.46
CA LEU A 45 -26.60 -24.64 10.33
C LEU A 45 -26.25 -23.89 9.05
N PHE A 46 -26.83 -24.28 7.91
CA PHE A 46 -26.64 -23.57 6.65
C PHE A 46 -27.09 -22.12 6.73
N LEU A 47 -28.23 -21.85 7.37
CA LEU A 47 -28.72 -20.49 7.58
C LEU A 47 -27.75 -19.68 8.44
N THR A 48 -27.24 -20.24 9.54
CA THR A 48 -26.26 -19.56 10.41
C THR A 48 -24.97 -19.24 9.67
N ILE A 49 -24.44 -20.20 8.89
CA ILE A 49 -23.23 -20.01 8.08
C ILE A 49 -23.47 -18.93 7.02
N PHE A 50 -24.60 -18.98 6.31
CA PHE A 50 -24.96 -17.98 5.30
C PHE A 50 -25.05 -16.57 5.89
N PHE A 51 -25.67 -16.41 7.06
CA PHE A 51 -25.71 -15.13 7.78
C PHE A 51 -24.32 -14.67 8.20
N PHE A 52 -23.45 -15.57 8.66
CA PHE A 52 -22.10 -15.24 9.04
C PHE A 52 -21.28 -14.72 7.85
N PHE A 53 -21.32 -15.41 6.71
CA PHE A 53 -20.65 -14.96 5.48
C PHE A 53 -21.18 -13.60 5.00
N SER A 54 -22.51 -13.42 5.02
CA SER A 54 -23.13 -12.15 4.64
C SER A 54 -22.70 -11.00 5.56
N PHE A 55 -22.55 -11.28 6.86
CA PHE A 55 -22.09 -10.31 7.84
C PHE A 55 -20.60 -9.96 7.67
N THR A 56 -19.73 -10.96 7.45
CA THR A 56 -18.30 -10.71 7.23
C THR A 56 -18.04 -9.93 5.95
N ASP A 57 -18.78 -10.22 4.87
CA ASP A 57 -18.67 -9.46 3.62
C ASP A 57 -19.11 -8.01 3.83
N SER A 58 -20.18 -7.79 4.60
CA SER A 58 -20.65 -6.44 4.93
C SER A 58 -19.61 -5.64 5.73
N LEU A 59 -18.93 -6.27 6.70
CA LEU A 59 -17.85 -5.64 7.45
C LEU A 59 -16.65 -5.30 6.57
N LEU A 60 -16.28 -6.20 5.67
CA LEU A 60 -15.18 -5.95 4.73
C LEU A 60 -15.49 -4.75 3.83
N TRP A 61 -16.68 -4.71 3.23
CA TRP A 61 -17.12 -3.57 2.42
C TRP A 61 -17.17 -2.26 3.22
N SER A 62 -17.58 -2.32 4.49
CA SER A 62 -17.59 -1.15 5.38
C SER A 62 -16.18 -0.60 5.64
N LEU A 63 -15.20 -1.48 5.90
CA LEU A 63 -13.80 -1.08 6.10
C LEU A 63 -13.20 -0.47 4.82
N VAL A 64 -13.47 -1.08 3.66
CA VAL A 64 -13.03 -0.55 2.35
C VAL A 64 -13.61 0.85 2.12
N LEU A 65 -14.91 1.05 2.37
CA LEU A 65 -15.55 2.36 2.22
C LEU A 65 -14.95 3.40 3.17
N SER A 66 -14.70 3.01 4.43
CA SER A 66 -14.08 3.87 5.44
C SER A 66 -12.67 4.31 5.02
N LEU A 67 -11.86 3.40 4.47
CA LEU A 67 -10.52 3.71 3.95
C LEU A 67 -10.58 4.68 2.78
N VAL A 68 -11.51 4.49 1.84
CA VAL A 68 -11.70 5.40 0.70
C VAL A 68 -12.06 6.81 1.17
N VAL A 69 -12.97 6.93 2.14
CA VAL A 69 -13.33 8.22 2.74
C VAL A 69 -12.12 8.86 3.43
N LEU A 70 -11.36 8.09 4.21
CA LEU A 70 -10.16 8.59 4.90
C LEU A 70 -9.13 9.14 3.90
N VAL A 71 -8.79 8.38 2.86
CA VAL A 71 -7.85 8.83 1.81
C VAL A 71 -8.38 10.10 1.12
N GLY A 72 -9.68 10.17 0.83
CA GLY A 72 -10.33 11.35 0.28
C GLY A 72 -10.18 12.58 1.19
N THR A 73 -10.41 12.44 2.49
CA THR A 73 -10.27 13.55 3.46
C THR A 73 -8.82 14.04 3.59
N ILE A 74 -7.84 13.13 3.56
CA ILE A 74 -6.42 13.49 3.60
C ILE A 74 -6.04 14.32 2.35
N ARG A 75 -6.49 13.89 1.17
CA ARG A 75 -6.24 14.64 -0.08
C ARG A 75 -6.90 16.02 -0.04
N LEU A 76 -8.14 16.11 0.45
CA LEU A 76 -8.85 17.38 0.60
C LEU A 76 -8.11 18.32 1.55
N TYR A 77 -7.64 17.81 2.69
CA TYR A 77 -6.87 18.58 3.66
C TYR A 77 -5.58 19.14 3.07
N ARG A 78 -4.84 18.32 2.31
CA ARG A 78 -3.60 18.75 1.64
C ARG A 78 -3.86 19.86 0.62
N TRP A 79 -5.00 19.82 -0.08
CA TRP A 79 -5.38 20.87 -1.03
C TRP A 79 -5.69 22.21 -0.36
N PHE A 80 -6.36 22.21 0.79
CA PHE A 80 -6.67 23.43 1.54
C PHE A 80 -5.47 24.05 2.26
N ARG A 81 -4.39 23.29 2.45
CA ARG A 81 -3.18 23.76 3.14
C ARG A 81 -2.20 24.55 2.27
N LYS A 82 -2.62 25.03 1.09
CA LYS A 82 -1.76 25.92 0.30
C LYS A 82 -1.29 27.08 1.19
N PRO A 83 0.03 27.30 1.32
CA PRO A 83 0.54 28.40 2.13
C PRO A 83 -0.09 29.70 1.64
N LYS A 84 -0.49 30.53 2.60
CA LYS A 84 -0.98 31.89 2.30
C LYS A 84 0.08 32.56 1.41
N PRO A 85 -0.32 33.29 0.35
CA PRO A 85 0.64 34.03 -0.46
C PRO A 85 1.50 34.86 0.49
N GLU A 86 2.81 34.68 0.43
CA GLU A 86 3.71 35.54 1.18
C GLU A 86 3.46 36.99 0.73
N PRO A 87 3.45 37.95 1.67
CA PRO A 87 3.26 39.35 1.32
C PRO A 87 4.32 39.76 0.29
N GLU A 88 3.89 40.43 -0.77
CA GLU A 88 4.80 40.96 -1.79
C GLU A 88 5.93 41.73 -1.09
N PRO A 89 7.21 41.41 -1.37
CA PRO A 89 8.32 42.07 -0.73
C PRO A 89 8.26 43.56 -1.04
N GLU A 90 8.35 44.39 0.00
CA GLU A 90 8.46 45.84 -0.15
C GLU A 90 9.66 46.17 -1.06
N PRO A 91 9.57 47.23 -1.89
CA PRO A 91 10.62 47.59 -2.82
C PRO A 91 11.93 47.85 -2.08
N VAL A 92 12.89 46.96 -2.29
CA VAL A 92 14.26 47.10 -1.76
C VAL A 92 14.89 48.33 -2.41
N PRO A 93 15.50 49.25 -1.62
CA PRO A 93 16.21 50.41 -2.15
C PRO A 93 17.32 49.98 -3.12
N GLU A 94 17.46 50.73 -4.23
CA GLU A 94 18.47 50.51 -5.27
C GLU A 94 19.86 50.34 -4.63
N PRO A 95 20.54 49.18 -4.84
CA PRO A 95 21.88 48.99 -4.33
C PRO A 95 22.87 49.87 -5.11
N GLU A 96 23.62 50.68 -4.35
CA GLU A 96 24.84 51.34 -4.82
C GLU A 96 25.89 50.28 -5.20
N ASP A 97 26.56 50.53 -6.32
CA ASP A 97 27.66 49.76 -6.93
C ASP A 97 28.47 48.94 -5.91
N THR A 98 28.13 47.66 -5.79
CA THR A 98 28.93 46.69 -5.04
C THR A 98 29.64 45.79 -6.05
N ASP A 99 30.89 45.46 -5.72
CA ASP A 99 31.82 44.55 -6.39
C ASP A 99 31.17 43.42 -7.22
N PRO A 100 31.84 42.96 -8.31
CA PRO A 100 31.30 41.97 -9.23
C PRO A 100 30.68 40.80 -8.46
N ASP A 101 29.36 40.70 -8.60
CA ASP A 101 28.50 39.66 -8.04
C ASP A 101 29.21 38.31 -8.23
N PRO A 102 29.61 37.61 -7.15
CA PRO A 102 30.27 36.33 -7.27
C PRO A 102 29.37 35.43 -8.11
N GLU A 103 29.88 34.98 -9.26
CA GLU A 103 29.08 34.22 -10.21
C GLU A 103 28.25 33.17 -9.46
N PRO A 104 26.90 33.19 -9.62
CA PRO A 104 26.00 32.42 -8.80
C PRO A 104 26.49 30.98 -8.81
N ALA A 105 26.73 30.45 -7.61
CA ALA A 105 27.47 29.22 -7.47
C ALA A 105 26.80 28.13 -8.33
N ARG A 106 27.46 27.72 -9.41
CA ARG A 106 26.88 26.78 -10.36
C ARG A 106 27.05 25.38 -9.78
N TRP A 107 26.02 24.91 -9.08
CA TRP A 107 25.95 23.53 -8.57
C TRP A 107 26.04 22.46 -9.68
N GLN A 108 26.05 22.88 -10.95
CA GLN A 108 26.36 22.08 -12.14
C GLN A 108 27.77 21.45 -12.09
N ASP A 109 28.65 21.95 -11.24
CA ASP A 109 29.99 21.39 -11.04
C ASP A 109 30.03 20.16 -10.12
N ILE A 110 28.90 19.78 -9.51
CA ILE A 110 28.78 18.51 -8.79
C ILE A 110 28.12 17.50 -9.70
N VAL A 111 28.82 16.41 -10.00
CA VAL A 111 28.34 15.36 -10.90
C VAL A 111 28.25 14.02 -10.20
N ILE A 112 27.37 13.17 -10.69
CA ILE A 112 27.30 11.76 -10.26
C ILE A 112 28.33 10.99 -11.09
N GLU A 113 29.40 10.56 -10.44
CA GLU A 113 30.47 9.78 -11.07
C GLU A 113 30.04 8.32 -11.26
N GLU A 114 29.60 7.68 -10.18
CA GLU A 114 29.26 6.26 -10.16
C GLU A 114 28.25 5.92 -9.07
N VAL A 115 27.42 4.90 -9.29
CA VAL A 115 26.65 4.25 -8.23
C VAL A 115 27.27 2.89 -7.93
N ARG A 116 27.92 2.78 -6.77
CA ARG A 116 28.58 1.54 -6.35
C ARG A 116 27.63 0.69 -5.51
N ARG A 117 27.63 -0.62 -5.75
CA ARG A 117 26.95 -1.59 -4.88
C ARG A 117 27.98 -2.38 -4.11
N ARG A 118 27.96 -2.30 -2.78
CA ARG A 118 28.85 -3.08 -1.91
C ARG A 118 28.02 -3.90 -0.93
N ARG A 119 28.00 -5.22 -1.13
CA ARG A 119 27.07 -6.15 -0.45
C ARG A 119 25.62 -5.70 -0.70
N ASP A 120 24.93 -5.28 0.37
CA ASP A 120 23.52 -4.91 0.35
C ASP A 120 23.31 -3.39 0.47
N ARG A 121 24.36 -2.59 0.24
CA ARG A 121 24.29 -1.11 0.30
C ARG A 121 24.66 -0.50 -1.04
N LYS A 122 23.91 0.52 -1.43
CA LYS A 122 24.22 1.39 -2.57
C LYS A 122 25.01 2.60 -2.04
N TYR A 123 25.98 3.05 -2.82
CA TYR A 123 26.75 4.25 -2.56
C TYR A 123 26.67 5.14 -3.80
N LEU A 124 26.35 6.41 -3.59
CA LEU A 124 26.44 7.43 -4.61
C LEU A 124 27.82 8.07 -4.52
N VAL A 125 28.58 8.01 -5.61
CA VAL A 125 29.88 8.68 -5.71
C VAL A 125 29.63 10.01 -6.40
N LEU A 126 29.76 11.09 -5.64
CA LEU A 126 29.71 12.45 -6.16
C LEU A 126 31.13 12.94 -6.42
N ARG A 127 31.30 13.68 -7.50
CA ARG A 127 32.57 14.30 -7.86
C ARG A 127 32.39 15.79 -8.04
N ASN A 128 33.33 16.55 -7.49
CA ASN A 128 33.42 17.98 -7.71
C ASN A 128 34.33 18.27 -8.92
N THR A 129 33.74 18.76 -10.00
CA THR A 129 34.46 19.15 -11.23
C THR A 129 34.88 20.61 -11.26
N SER A 130 34.53 21.41 -10.24
CA SER A 130 34.99 22.79 -10.11
C SER A 130 36.43 22.87 -9.58
N ASP A 131 36.97 24.08 -9.60
CA ASP A 131 38.26 24.46 -9.02
C ASP A 131 38.15 24.95 -7.56
N ARG A 132 36.96 24.92 -6.96
CA ARG A 132 36.70 25.33 -5.56
C ARG A 132 36.07 24.22 -4.73
N GLU A 133 36.22 24.32 -3.41
CA GLU A 133 35.57 23.40 -2.48
C GLU A 133 34.06 23.68 -2.40
N TRP A 134 33.25 22.63 -2.29
CA TRP A 134 31.80 22.73 -2.16
C TRP A 134 31.31 22.17 -0.83
N ASP A 135 30.46 22.94 -0.16
CA ASP A 135 29.76 22.50 1.05
C ASP A 135 28.37 21.95 0.69
N LEU A 136 28.21 20.64 0.87
CA LEU A 136 26.95 19.93 0.65
C LEU A 136 26.16 19.72 1.95
N SER A 137 26.58 20.32 3.06
CA SER A 137 25.92 20.14 4.36
C SER A 137 24.44 20.43 4.29
N GLY A 138 23.62 19.47 4.74
CA GLY A 138 22.16 19.58 4.78
C GLY A 138 21.46 19.70 3.41
N ALA A 139 22.18 19.64 2.29
CA ALA A 139 21.54 19.51 0.99
C ALA A 139 20.89 18.12 0.85
N VAL A 140 19.87 18.04 0.00
CA VAL A 140 19.00 16.88 -0.14
C VAL A 140 19.01 16.40 -1.57
N ILE A 141 19.33 15.13 -1.79
CA ILE A 141 19.11 14.48 -3.07
C ILE A 141 17.68 13.97 -3.12
N VAL A 142 17.00 14.22 -4.23
CA VAL A 142 15.66 13.73 -4.52
C VAL A 142 15.68 12.93 -5.81
N ASP A 143 15.19 11.70 -5.77
CA ASP A 143 15.06 10.86 -6.97
C ASP A 143 13.73 11.10 -7.72
N GLU A 144 13.54 10.35 -8.81
CA GLU A 144 12.33 10.43 -9.65
C GLU A 144 11.04 10.05 -8.90
N ASP A 145 11.15 9.16 -7.91
CA ASP A 145 10.02 8.71 -7.08
C ASP A 145 9.72 9.70 -5.94
N GLY A 146 10.56 10.73 -5.77
CA GLY A 146 10.45 11.76 -4.75
C GLY A 146 11.00 11.33 -3.39
N GLU A 147 11.80 10.26 -3.34
CA GLU A 147 12.52 9.88 -2.14
C GLU A 147 13.66 10.85 -1.86
N GLU A 148 13.79 11.26 -0.61
CA GLU A 148 14.73 12.30 -0.20
C GLU A 148 15.88 11.71 0.64
N PHE A 149 17.12 12.08 0.32
CA PHE A 149 18.32 11.73 1.07
C PHE A 149 19.07 12.99 1.47
N THR A 150 19.12 13.28 2.77
CA THR A 150 19.81 14.46 3.31
C THR A 150 21.27 14.15 3.60
N PHE A 151 22.18 15.01 3.14
CA PHE A 151 23.59 14.91 3.47
C PHE A 151 23.87 15.30 4.92
N ARG A 152 24.91 14.68 5.49
CA ARG A 152 25.40 15.02 6.83
C ARG A 152 25.95 16.45 6.88
N GLU A 153 25.86 17.07 8.04
CA GLU A 153 26.54 18.33 8.34
C GLU A 153 28.06 18.19 8.23
N GLY A 154 28.73 19.24 7.74
CA GLY A 154 30.17 19.29 7.49
C GLY A 154 30.64 18.50 6.27
N LEU A 155 29.75 18.21 5.30
CA LEU A 155 30.13 17.48 4.09
C LEU A 155 30.75 18.43 3.07
N LEU A 156 32.08 18.48 3.06
CA LEU A 156 32.87 19.25 2.09
C LEU A 156 33.44 18.33 1.01
N ILE A 157 33.37 18.75 -0.25
CA ILE A 157 34.03 18.05 -1.38
C ILE A 157 35.05 19.00 -2.01
N ALA A 158 36.34 18.66 -1.88
CA ALA A 158 37.44 19.43 -2.45
C ALA A 158 37.46 19.34 -4.00
N PRO A 159 38.12 20.29 -4.68
CA PRO A 159 38.25 20.28 -6.14
C PRO A 159 38.87 18.97 -6.66
N GLY A 160 38.18 18.31 -7.59
CA GLY A 160 38.66 17.08 -8.23
C GLY A 160 38.58 15.81 -7.39
N ASP A 161 38.14 15.91 -6.12
CA ASP A 161 37.94 14.76 -5.23
C ASP A 161 36.57 14.09 -5.44
N ASP A 162 36.52 12.81 -5.10
CA ASP A 162 35.31 11.98 -5.10
C ASP A 162 34.88 11.69 -3.66
N GLU A 163 33.60 11.84 -3.36
CA GLU A 163 33.03 11.47 -2.06
C GLU A 163 31.98 10.36 -2.22
N SER A 164 32.15 9.28 -1.46
CA SER A 164 31.26 8.12 -1.50
C SER A 164 30.23 8.17 -0.38
N LEU A 165 28.97 8.42 -0.74
CA LEU A 165 27.89 8.62 0.21
C LEU A 165 26.99 7.39 0.28
N PRO A 166 26.78 6.82 1.49
CA PRO A 166 25.85 5.72 1.63
C PRO A 166 24.43 6.22 1.41
N VAL A 167 23.78 5.78 0.34
CA VAL A 167 22.37 6.05 0.07
C VAL A 167 21.53 4.88 0.57
N GLU A 168 20.36 5.18 1.12
CA GLU A 168 19.42 4.13 1.52
C GLU A 168 19.05 3.27 0.31
N ALA A 169 18.75 1.99 0.56
CA ALA A 169 18.55 1.02 -0.52
C ALA A 169 17.41 1.38 -1.49
N SER A 170 16.48 2.20 -1.01
CA SER A 170 15.28 2.62 -1.71
C SER A 170 15.55 3.66 -2.81
N LEU A 171 16.58 4.51 -2.67
CA LEU A 171 16.91 5.52 -3.69
C LEU A 171 17.26 4.85 -5.03
N ASP A 172 16.44 5.09 -6.06
CA ASP A 172 16.63 4.50 -7.40
C ASP A 172 17.49 5.38 -8.29
N VAL A 173 18.77 5.47 -7.96
CA VAL A 173 19.76 6.20 -8.76
C VAL A 173 20.27 5.32 -9.91
N SER A 174 19.37 4.88 -10.78
CA SER A 174 19.72 4.13 -11.97
C SER A 174 20.25 5.06 -13.07
N ARG A 175 21.30 4.62 -13.79
CA ARG A 175 21.96 5.41 -14.83
C ARG A 175 20.94 5.90 -15.88
N GLY A 176 20.92 7.21 -16.14
CA GLY A 176 20.01 7.85 -17.10
C GLY A 176 18.71 8.37 -16.50
N LYS A 177 18.46 8.17 -15.21
CA LYS A 177 17.39 8.87 -14.50
C LYS A 177 17.90 10.23 -13.98
N PRO A 178 17.07 11.28 -14.04
CA PRO A 178 17.41 12.57 -13.47
C PRO A 178 17.44 12.47 -11.95
N VAL A 179 18.38 13.16 -11.33
CA VAL A 179 18.50 13.27 -9.88
C VAL A 179 18.54 14.74 -9.53
N THR A 180 17.70 15.18 -8.60
CA THR A 180 17.63 16.59 -8.21
C THR A 180 18.34 16.82 -6.89
N LEU A 181 19.30 17.73 -6.87
CA LEU A 181 19.89 18.27 -5.66
C LEU A 181 19.09 19.49 -5.21
N LYS A 182 18.56 19.46 -3.99
CA LYS A 182 17.94 20.60 -3.31
C LYS A 182 18.89 21.17 -2.26
N THR A 183 19.20 22.45 -2.33
CA THR A 183 20.01 23.13 -1.33
C THR A 183 19.19 23.51 -0.10
N GLN A 184 19.85 23.94 0.98
CA GLN A 184 19.16 24.47 2.16
C GLN A 184 18.35 25.74 1.87
N SER A 185 18.77 26.54 0.88
CA SER A 185 18.03 27.72 0.41
C SER A 185 16.75 27.36 -0.35
N GLY A 186 16.57 26.08 -0.72
CA GLY A 186 15.43 25.59 -1.49
C GLY A 186 15.65 25.60 -3.01
N ASP A 187 16.84 26.02 -3.47
CA ASP A 187 17.21 25.95 -4.88
C ASP A 187 17.33 24.50 -5.34
N GLN A 188 16.98 24.25 -6.60
CA GLN A 188 16.95 22.91 -7.16
C GLN A 188 17.84 22.83 -8.39
N TYR A 189 18.69 21.82 -8.44
CA TYR A 189 19.64 21.58 -9.51
C TYR A 189 19.54 20.13 -9.98
N GLU A 190 19.52 19.91 -11.29
CA GLU A 190 19.60 18.57 -11.85
C GLU A 190 21.07 18.14 -11.89
N LEU A 191 21.39 17.06 -11.19
CA LEU A 191 22.73 16.48 -11.20
C LEU A 191 22.95 15.71 -12.49
N LEU A 192 24.04 16.03 -13.18
CA LEU A 192 24.44 15.35 -14.39
C LEU A 192 25.29 14.12 -14.07
N TRP A 193 25.16 13.09 -14.91
CA TRP A 193 26.06 11.93 -14.87
C TRP A 193 27.39 12.29 -15.54
N SER A 194 28.52 11.95 -14.92
CA SER A 194 29.84 12.29 -15.49
C SER A 194 30.06 11.68 -16.89
N SER A 195 29.44 10.52 -17.17
CA SER A 195 29.48 9.93 -18.50
C SER A 195 28.79 10.77 -19.59
N SER A 196 27.80 11.59 -19.23
CA SER A 196 27.13 12.48 -20.18
C SER A 196 28.02 13.66 -20.59
N LEU A 197 29.03 14.00 -19.78
CA LEU A 197 30.01 15.03 -20.14
C LEU A 197 31.03 14.56 -21.18
N HIS A 198 31.27 13.25 -21.30
CA HIS A 198 32.24 12.72 -22.27
C HIS A 198 31.67 12.56 -23.69
N GLU A 199 30.35 12.39 -23.83
CA GLU A 199 29.73 12.20 -25.15
C GLU A 199 29.75 13.48 -26.01
N THR A 200 29.81 14.67 -25.40
CA THR A 200 29.77 15.94 -26.13
C THR A 200 31.10 16.33 -26.80
N ASN A 201 32.19 15.60 -26.56
CA ASN A 201 33.53 15.99 -27.02
C ASN A 201 34.09 15.11 -28.16
N THR A 202 33.33 14.15 -28.69
CA THR A 202 33.78 13.25 -29.76
C THR A 202 33.38 13.65 -31.19
N ASP A 203 32.61 14.73 -31.35
CA ASP A 203 32.08 15.19 -32.65
C ASP A 203 32.76 16.46 -33.21
N ASN A 204 33.89 16.90 -32.64
CA ASN A 204 34.69 18.03 -33.15
C ASN A 204 36.06 17.62 -33.70
#